data_AF-U5N7F5-F1
#
_entry.id   AF-U5N7F5-F1
#
_cell.length_a   1.000
_cell.length_b   1.000
_cell.length_c   1.000
_cell.angle_alpha   90.00
_cell.angle_beta   90.00
_cell.angle_gamma   90.00
#
_symmetry.space_group_name_H-M   'P 1'
#
loop_
_entity.id
_entity.type
_entity.pdbx_description
1 polymer ?
#
loop_
_entity_poly.entity_id
_entity_poly.type
_entity_poly.pdbx_seq_one_letter_code
_entity_poly.pdbx_strand_id
1 'polypeptide(L)'
;MTTLPKLPYGLSNFRQVALEDYFYIDRTGYIAKLEEHGRYHVLMRPRRFGKSLFLSMLEHYYDQRRKPEFDALFGKLHVGRNPTPLANAYQVLVLDFSGIETGNGVDTLRRGFMSKVTLPALDFLERYGYSASTREELRRLPSPQEQITVLCQYVARSGHKLLLLIDEYDHFANSLLAEDMDAFRSAVGKGGFVRSFYETIKSATQAGTIDRFFITGVTAIMLDSLTSGFNIAENLTFEEDFHDILGFTREETLALLHPLAEYCGMNPDALMEDVTYWYNGYRFHRRCHTVYNSDMVLYFAKKFDQKACAYPDRMLDENIASDYSKLMALFAIGDREDNYRVLEALVTDGEVIAQQQRRFDLDKTFGRDDFISLLAYVGFASLAGGDGNDMRYAIPNHVIRELYFQYFLVELEQRNHVDLPIWEVRNALRALYRANDIEPLRSQLERVLQHLSNRDSMRMDEKHLKVILVTLLFQTSVWRLQSEPEVNRRYPDVLLWERSPFELAGQHLIELKYAKKQEGEAGWAAKRQEGLEQIAAYRSLPEIAAMAKLHSWLMLSDGERVEVIEVMEVA
;
A
#
# COMPACT_ATOMS: atom_id res chain seq x y z
N MET A 1 -17.32 -10.12 -30.43
CA MET A 1 -16.76 -10.50 -29.13
C MET A 1 -15.77 -9.41 -28.75
N THR A 2 -16.14 -8.50 -27.84
CA THR A 2 -15.21 -7.53 -27.25
C THR A 2 -14.38 -8.29 -26.22
N THR A 3 -13.28 -8.89 -26.67
CA THR A 3 -12.34 -9.55 -25.76
C THR A 3 -11.48 -8.48 -25.09
N LEU A 4 -11.37 -8.53 -23.77
CA LEU A 4 -10.38 -7.73 -23.02
C LEU A 4 -9.00 -7.86 -23.67
N PRO A 5 -8.19 -6.79 -23.68
CA PRO A 5 -6.79 -6.90 -24.09
C PRO A 5 -6.04 -7.87 -23.16
N LYS A 6 -4.90 -8.37 -23.62
CA LYS A 6 -4.02 -9.19 -22.76
C LYS A 6 -3.55 -8.35 -21.58
N LEU A 7 -3.79 -8.81 -20.36
CA LEU A 7 -3.50 -8.04 -19.14
C LEU A 7 -2.10 -8.35 -18.61
N PRO A 8 -1.24 -7.35 -18.33
CA PRO A 8 0.11 -7.56 -17.80
C PRO A 8 0.14 -7.78 -16.29
N TYR A 9 -0.82 -8.54 -15.73
CA TYR A 9 -0.89 -8.80 -14.30
C TYR A 9 0.34 -9.58 -13.82
N GLY A 10 1.16 -8.95 -12.97
CA GLY A 10 2.44 -9.48 -12.51
C GLY A 10 3.60 -9.40 -13.52
N LEU A 11 3.44 -8.74 -14.67
CA LEU A 11 4.53 -8.55 -15.64
C LEU A 11 5.30 -7.25 -15.38
N SER A 12 6.62 -7.36 -15.26
CA SER A 12 7.54 -6.23 -15.07
C SER A 12 8.50 -6.00 -16.25
N ASN A 13 8.47 -6.86 -17.26
CA ASN A 13 9.33 -6.72 -18.45
C ASN A 13 8.65 -5.86 -19.52
N PHE A 14 9.12 -4.62 -19.69
CA PHE A 14 8.53 -3.68 -20.65
C PHE A 14 8.62 -4.18 -22.09
N ARG A 15 9.73 -4.79 -22.48
CA ARG A 15 9.90 -5.35 -23.83
C ARG A 15 8.87 -6.44 -24.12
N GLN A 16 8.57 -7.29 -23.15
CA GLN A 16 7.53 -8.30 -23.31
C GLN A 16 6.16 -7.64 -23.48
N VAL A 17 5.83 -6.68 -22.62
CA VAL A 17 4.55 -5.94 -22.67
C VAL A 17 4.36 -5.27 -24.03
N ALA A 18 5.39 -4.59 -24.54
CA ALA A 18 5.36 -3.88 -25.81
C ALA A 18 5.27 -4.80 -27.04
N LEU A 19 6.02 -5.92 -27.06
CA LEU A 19 6.12 -6.79 -28.24
C LEU A 19 4.99 -7.84 -28.31
N GLU A 20 4.41 -8.24 -27.19
CA GLU A 20 3.36 -9.27 -27.13
C GLU A 20 1.93 -8.68 -27.08
N ASP A 21 1.81 -7.36 -27.27
CA ASP A 21 0.55 -6.60 -27.35
C ASP A 21 -0.29 -6.71 -26.06
N TYR A 22 0.37 -6.54 -24.91
CA TYR A 22 -0.33 -6.39 -23.63
C TYR A 22 -0.91 -4.98 -23.49
N PHE A 23 -1.99 -4.87 -22.72
CA PHE A 23 -2.52 -3.60 -22.27
C PHE A 23 -1.42 -2.80 -21.55
N TYR A 24 -1.17 -1.58 -22.01
CA TYR A 24 -0.15 -0.70 -21.44
C TYR A 24 -0.66 0.74 -21.44
N ILE A 25 -0.58 1.38 -20.28
CA ILE A 25 -0.81 2.82 -20.15
C ILE A 25 0.51 3.52 -20.44
N ASP A 26 0.52 4.36 -21.47
CA ASP A 26 1.71 5.05 -21.93
C ASP A 26 2.17 6.12 -20.93
N ARG A 27 3.22 5.79 -20.17
CA ARG A 27 3.91 6.71 -19.25
C ARG A 27 5.20 7.28 -19.84
N THR A 28 5.50 7.02 -21.11
CA THR A 28 6.78 7.42 -21.69
C THR A 28 6.94 8.94 -21.79
N GLY A 29 5.84 9.70 -21.84
CA GLY A 29 5.88 11.17 -21.80
C GLY A 29 6.52 11.76 -20.53
N TYR A 30 6.66 10.99 -19.45
CA TYR A 30 7.40 11.42 -18.26
C TYR A 30 8.92 11.44 -18.45
N ILE A 31 9.47 10.81 -19.50
CA ILE A 31 10.91 10.81 -19.76
C ILE A 31 11.44 12.24 -19.92
N ALA A 32 10.81 13.05 -20.76
CA ALA A 32 11.22 14.45 -20.96
C ALA A 32 11.14 15.25 -19.64
N LYS A 33 10.06 15.07 -18.88
CA LYS A 33 9.90 15.71 -17.56
C LYS A 33 11.00 15.30 -16.57
N LEU A 34 11.34 14.01 -16.52
CA LEU A 34 12.45 13.52 -15.69
C LEU A 34 13.77 14.16 -16.12
N GLU A 35 14.04 14.21 -17.42
CA GLU A 35 15.28 14.77 -17.95
C GLU A 35 15.46 16.26 -17.63
N GLU A 36 14.36 17.03 -17.68
CA GLU A 36 14.30 18.46 -17.35
C GLU A 36 14.42 18.73 -15.86
N HIS A 37 13.80 17.89 -15.02
CA HIS A 37 13.75 18.10 -13.58
C HIS A 37 15.11 17.88 -12.89
N GLY A 38 15.85 16.85 -13.30
CA GLY A 38 17.13 16.56 -12.66
C GLY A 38 17.81 15.33 -13.24
N ARG A 39 18.81 14.80 -12.52
CA ARG A 39 19.61 13.64 -12.94
C ARG A 39 19.56 12.45 -11.99
N TYR A 40 19.16 12.69 -10.75
CA TYR A 40 19.40 11.82 -9.61
C TYR A 40 18.08 11.61 -8.87
N HIS A 41 17.25 10.72 -9.41
CA HIS A 41 15.86 10.60 -8.99
C HIS A 41 15.63 9.38 -8.13
N VAL A 42 14.72 9.53 -7.18
CA VAL A 42 14.17 8.43 -6.40
C VAL A 42 12.65 8.53 -6.42
N LEU A 43 11.98 7.40 -6.67
CA LEU A 43 10.53 7.33 -6.70
C LEU A 43 10.04 6.19 -5.80
N MET A 44 9.38 6.56 -4.71
CA MET A 44 8.67 5.62 -3.86
C MET A 44 7.21 5.57 -4.26
N ARG A 45 6.68 4.36 -4.28
CA ARG A 45 5.25 4.09 -4.36
C ARG A 45 4.96 2.85 -3.53
N PRO A 46 3.72 2.67 -3.07
CA PRO A 46 3.29 1.41 -2.47
C PRO A 46 3.59 0.21 -3.39
N ARG A 47 3.57 -1.00 -2.82
CA ARG A 47 3.78 -2.23 -3.61
C ARG A 47 2.74 -2.33 -4.73
N ARG A 48 3.14 -2.96 -5.83
CA ARG A 48 2.27 -3.25 -6.99
C ARG A 48 1.75 -2.02 -7.78
N PHE A 49 2.43 -0.88 -7.69
CA PHE A 49 2.12 0.32 -8.49
C PHE A 49 2.74 0.35 -9.91
N GLY A 50 3.45 -0.69 -10.33
CA GLY A 50 4.12 -0.75 -11.64
C GLY A 50 5.53 -0.14 -11.68
N LYS A 51 6.19 0.05 -10.52
CA LYS A 51 7.55 0.60 -10.40
C LYS A 51 8.57 -0.14 -11.28
N SER A 52 8.64 -1.46 -11.18
CA SER A 52 9.59 -2.29 -11.92
C SER A 52 9.35 -2.24 -13.43
N LEU A 53 8.09 -2.19 -13.87
CA LEU A 53 7.74 -2.05 -15.28
C LEU A 53 8.19 -0.69 -15.82
N PHE A 54 8.03 0.38 -15.04
CA PHE A 54 8.51 1.71 -15.40
C PHE A 54 10.03 1.77 -15.47
N LEU A 55 10.74 1.19 -14.49
CA LEU A 55 12.20 1.10 -14.51
C LEU A 55 12.70 0.29 -15.72
N SER A 56 12.03 -0.83 -16.05
CA SER A 56 12.30 -1.60 -17.27
C SER A 56 12.09 -0.75 -18.53
N MET A 57 11.04 0.07 -18.59
CA MET A 57 10.82 1.00 -19.71
C MET A 57 11.99 1.99 -19.86
N LEU A 58 12.47 2.58 -18.75
CA LEU A 58 13.64 3.46 -18.78
C LEU A 58 14.91 2.74 -19.25
N GLU A 59 15.16 1.50 -18.78
CA GLU A 59 16.30 0.68 -19.26
C GLU A 59 16.27 0.57 -20.79
N HIS A 60 15.11 0.19 -21.35
CA HIS A 60 14.97 -0.03 -22.79
C HIS A 60 15.07 1.25 -23.60
N TYR A 61 14.63 2.39 -23.06
CA TYR A 61 14.70 3.67 -23.73
C TYR A 61 16.13 4.24 -23.79
N TYR A 62 16.88 4.15 -22.70
CA TYR A 62 18.20 4.77 -22.59
C TYR A 62 19.36 3.89 -23.04
N ASP A 63 19.22 2.57 -23.07
CA ASP A 63 20.32 1.65 -23.41
C ASP A 63 20.71 1.75 -24.89
N GLN A 64 21.98 2.08 -25.14
CA GLN A 64 22.56 2.13 -26.49
C GLN A 64 22.49 0.81 -27.25
N ARG A 65 22.49 -0.34 -26.56
CA ARG A 65 22.36 -1.67 -27.18
C ARG A 65 20.95 -1.93 -27.70
N ARG A 66 19.95 -1.17 -27.26
CA ARG A 66 18.54 -1.30 -27.65
C ARG A 66 18.15 -0.43 -28.84
N LYS A 67 19.08 0.36 -29.39
CA LYS A 67 18.83 1.20 -30.57
C LYS A 67 18.17 0.46 -31.75
N PRO A 68 18.55 -0.79 -32.09
CA PRO A 68 17.88 -1.55 -33.16
C PRO A 68 16.41 -1.90 -32.88
N GLU A 69 16.00 -1.89 -31.61
CA GLU A 69 14.65 -2.26 -31.16
C GLU A 69 13.76 -1.02 -30.91
N PHE A 70 14.28 0.20 -31.09
CA PHE A 70 13.60 1.44 -30.68
C PHE A 70 12.20 1.57 -31.31
N ASP A 71 12.08 1.43 -32.63
CA ASP A 71 10.79 1.58 -33.32
C ASP A 71 9.77 0.51 -32.89
N ALA A 72 10.24 -0.72 -32.66
CA ALA A 72 9.39 -1.83 -32.23
C ALA A 72 8.86 -1.63 -30.81
N LEU A 73 9.67 -1.04 -29.92
CA LEU A 73 9.32 -0.82 -28.52
C LEU A 73 8.55 0.47 -28.28
N PHE A 74 8.93 1.55 -28.97
CA PHE A 74 8.46 2.90 -28.65
C PHE A 74 7.67 3.57 -29.78
N GLY A 75 7.72 3.09 -31.03
CA GLY A 75 7.15 3.80 -32.18
C GLY A 75 5.66 4.14 -32.08
N LYS A 76 4.90 3.35 -31.31
CA LYS A 76 3.47 3.62 -31.03
C LYS A 76 3.24 4.57 -29.85
N LEU A 77 4.23 4.74 -28.97
CA LEU A 77 4.20 5.49 -27.72
C LEU A 77 4.63 6.95 -27.92
N HIS A 78 4.40 7.77 -26.90
CA HIS A 78 4.70 9.20 -26.91
C HIS A 78 6.15 9.50 -27.26
N VAL A 79 7.12 8.81 -26.63
CA VAL A 79 8.56 9.04 -26.88
C VAL A 79 9.07 8.46 -28.20
N GLY A 80 8.37 7.50 -28.81
CA GLY A 80 8.73 7.09 -30.17
C GLY A 80 8.41 8.16 -31.20
N ARG A 81 7.37 8.96 -30.95
CA ARG A 81 6.98 10.12 -31.76
C ARG A 81 7.76 11.38 -31.38
N ASN A 82 8.20 11.48 -30.13
CA ASN A 82 8.90 12.62 -29.57
C ASN A 82 10.15 12.16 -28.79
N PRO A 83 11.17 11.59 -29.46
CA PRO A 83 12.36 11.13 -28.78
C PRO A 83 13.16 12.32 -28.24
N THR A 84 13.66 12.17 -27.02
CA THR A 84 14.61 13.10 -26.40
C THR A 84 16.03 12.87 -26.97
N PRO A 85 16.96 13.84 -26.85
CA PRO A 85 18.35 13.66 -27.26
C PRO A 85 19.09 12.52 -26.54
N LEU A 86 18.53 11.99 -25.44
CA LEU A 86 19.11 10.94 -24.62
C LEU A 86 18.64 9.52 -24.99
N ALA A 87 17.74 9.38 -25.96
CA ALA A 87 17.32 8.08 -26.47
C ALA A 87 18.53 7.22 -26.88
N ASN A 88 18.63 6.01 -26.31
CA ASN A 88 19.72 5.05 -26.55
C ASN A 88 21.14 5.63 -26.36
N ALA A 89 21.33 6.59 -25.45
CA ALA A 89 22.60 7.31 -25.29
C ALA A 89 23.55 6.72 -24.22
N TYR A 90 23.10 5.75 -23.41
CA TYR A 90 23.81 5.30 -22.22
C TYR A 90 24.21 3.83 -22.26
N GLN A 91 25.29 3.50 -21.53
CA GLN A 91 25.42 2.16 -20.96
C GLN A 91 24.59 2.12 -19.68
N VAL A 92 23.74 1.11 -19.50
CA VAL A 92 22.78 1.02 -18.40
C VAL A 92 23.16 -0.12 -17.47
N LEU A 93 23.40 0.19 -16.21
CA LEU A 93 23.55 -0.80 -15.14
C LEU A 93 22.25 -0.86 -14.35
N VAL A 94 21.64 -2.03 -14.28
CA VAL A 94 20.42 -2.29 -13.50
C VAL A 94 20.78 -3.16 -12.30
N LEU A 95 20.39 -2.73 -11.11
CA LEU A 95 20.51 -3.48 -9.86
C LEU A 95 19.11 -3.75 -9.30
N ASP A 96 18.92 -4.92 -8.72
CA ASP A 96 17.66 -5.32 -8.07
C ASP A 96 17.98 -5.93 -6.70
N PHE A 97 17.55 -5.24 -5.64
CA PHE A 97 17.82 -5.62 -4.25
C PHE A 97 16.68 -6.43 -3.60
N SER A 98 15.71 -6.88 -4.38
CA SER A 98 14.74 -7.89 -3.97
C SER A 98 15.42 -9.21 -3.57
N GLY A 99 14.84 -9.95 -2.62
CA GLY A 99 15.29 -11.31 -2.28
C GLY A 99 16.68 -11.41 -1.66
N ILE A 100 17.27 -10.31 -1.17
CA ILE A 100 18.45 -10.39 -0.31
C ILE A 100 18.04 -11.00 1.03
N GLU A 101 18.68 -12.11 1.40
CA GLU A 101 18.44 -12.77 2.68
C GLU A 101 18.90 -11.90 3.86
N THR A 102 17.99 -11.64 4.79
CA THR A 102 18.24 -10.92 6.05
C THR A 102 18.41 -11.84 7.24
N GLY A 103 17.96 -13.10 7.12
CA GLY A 103 18.10 -14.11 8.16
C GLY A 103 19.56 -14.50 8.42
N ASN A 104 19.85 -14.92 9.65
CA ASN A 104 21.17 -15.42 10.08
C ASN A 104 22.29 -14.36 10.14
N GLY A 105 21.94 -13.09 10.34
CA GLY A 105 22.88 -12.02 10.69
C GLY A 105 23.55 -11.29 9.52
N VAL A 106 24.35 -10.27 9.86
CA VAL A 106 24.91 -9.26 8.94
C VAL A 106 25.79 -9.85 7.83
N ASP A 107 26.47 -10.98 8.08
CA ASP A 107 27.32 -11.61 7.05
C ASP A 107 26.53 -12.24 5.89
N THR A 108 25.35 -12.79 6.17
CA THR A 108 24.46 -13.32 5.12
C THR A 108 23.92 -12.17 4.26
N LEU A 109 23.46 -11.10 4.92
CA LEU A 109 23.07 -9.86 4.27
C LEU A 109 24.19 -9.30 3.38
N ARG A 110 25.42 -9.20 3.90
CA ARG A 110 26.58 -8.69 3.16
C ARG A 110 26.88 -9.52 1.91
N ARG A 111 26.81 -10.86 2.01
CA ARG A 111 27.00 -11.76 0.86
C ARG A 111 25.87 -11.62 -0.17
N GLY A 112 24.62 -11.55 0.29
CA GLY A 112 23.47 -11.35 -0.59
C GLY A 112 23.56 -10.03 -1.36
N PHE A 113 23.85 -8.94 -0.66
CA PHE A 113 24.07 -7.63 -1.26
C PHE A 113 25.24 -7.63 -2.25
N MET A 114 26.37 -8.26 -1.90
CA MET A 114 27.51 -8.42 -2.80
C MET A 114 27.13 -9.18 -4.07
N SER A 115 26.37 -10.26 -3.96
CA SER A 115 25.88 -11.02 -5.13
C SER A 115 25.01 -10.15 -6.04
N LYS A 116 24.08 -9.38 -5.46
CA LYS A 116 23.20 -8.46 -6.20
C LYS A 116 23.92 -7.30 -6.88
N VAL A 117 25.17 -7.01 -6.53
CA VAL A 117 26.02 -6.04 -7.24
C VAL A 117 26.96 -6.72 -8.22
N THR A 118 27.59 -7.83 -7.81
CA THR A 118 28.61 -8.54 -8.60
C THR A 118 28.01 -9.09 -9.90
N LEU A 119 26.88 -9.78 -9.82
CA LEU A 119 26.31 -10.47 -10.98
C LEU A 119 25.86 -9.49 -12.07
N PRO A 120 25.08 -8.43 -11.77
CA PRO A 120 24.73 -7.45 -12.81
C PRO A 120 25.92 -6.66 -13.34
N ALA A 121 26.94 -6.38 -12.51
CA ALA A 121 28.16 -5.74 -12.97
C ALA A 121 28.94 -6.61 -13.96
N LEU A 122 29.00 -7.92 -13.75
CA LEU A 122 29.62 -8.85 -14.70
C LEU A 122 28.82 -8.96 -16.01
N ASP A 123 27.48 -9.06 -15.92
CA ASP A 123 26.60 -9.04 -17.11
C ASP A 123 26.75 -7.74 -17.89
N PHE A 124 26.78 -6.61 -17.21
CA PHE A 124 27.03 -5.30 -17.82
C PHE A 124 28.33 -5.28 -18.63
N LEU A 125 29.43 -5.74 -18.02
CA LEU A 125 30.74 -5.76 -18.68
C LEU A 125 30.72 -6.66 -19.93
N GLU A 126 30.05 -7.80 -19.86
CA GLU A 126 29.85 -8.69 -21.00
C GLU A 126 28.98 -8.06 -22.09
N ARG A 127 27.81 -7.54 -21.72
CA ARG A 127 26.83 -6.89 -22.61
C ARG A 127 27.45 -5.77 -23.43
N TYR A 128 28.33 -4.97 -22.83
CA TYR A 128 28.98 -3.86 -23.51
C TYR A 128 30.33 -4.20 -24.14
N GLY A 129 30.82 -5.44 -24.01
CA GLY A 129 32.00 -5.92 -24.72
C GLY A 129 33.34 -5.59 -24.05
N TYR A 130 33.35 -5.37 -22.73
CA TYR A 130 34.59 -5.25 -21.97
C TYR A 130 35.32 -6.60 -21.90
N SER A 131 36.64 -6.56 -21.76
CA SER A 131 37.47 -7.76 -21.87
C SER A 131 37.19 -8.79 -20.77
N ALA A 132 37.54 -10.05 -21.02
CA ALA A 132 37.50 -11.09 -20.01
C ALA A 132 38.39 -10.77 -18.80
N SER A 133 39.51 -10.06 -19.00
CA SER A 133 40.40 -9.65 -17.90
C SER A 133 39.73 -8.63 -16.97
N THR A 134 38.97 -7.68 -17.52
CA THR A 134 38.19 -6.72 -16.72
C THR A 134 37.13 -7.41 -15.86
N ARG A 135 36.44 -8.42 -16.43
CA ARG A 135 35.46 -9.22 -15.68
C ARG A 135 36.11 -10.02 -14.56
N GLU A 136 37.28 -10.61 -14.82
CA GLU A 136 38.02 -11.38 -13.81
C GLU A 136 38.59 -10.49 -12.70
N GLU A 137 39.04 -9.28 -13.02
CA GLU A 137 39.43 -8.29 -12.02
C GLU A 137 38.25 -7.94 -11.11
N LEU A 138 37.09 -7.58 -11.68
CA LEU A 138 35.90 -7.22 -10.90
C LEU A 138 35.47 -8.34 -9.97
N ARG A 139 35.50 -9.60 -10.43
CA ARG A 139 35.13 -10.79 -9.64
C ARG A 139 35.99 -10.99 -8.39
N ARG A 140 37.26 -10.56 -8.42
CA ARG A 140 38.22 -10.73 -7.31
C ARG A 140 38.09 -9.66 -6.22
N LEU A 141 37.37 -8.57 -6.49
CA LEU A 141 37.23 -7.47 -5.55
C LEU A 141 36.35 -7.90 -4.36
N PRO A 142 36.78 -7.64 -3.11
CA PRO A 142 36.13 -8.18 -1.92
C PRO A 142 34.88 -7.42 -1.49
N SER A 143 34.56 -6.28 -2.10
CA SER A 143 33.41 -5.45 -1.72
C SER A 143 32.62 -4.90 -2.91
N PRO A 144 31.31 -4.64 -2.73
CA PRO A 144 30.47 -3.96 -3.73
C PRO A 144 31.01 -2.58 -4.11
N GLN A 145 31.58 -1.84 -3.15
CA GLN A 145 32.09 -0.49 -3.40
C GLN A 145 33.29 -0.50 -4.36
N GLU A 146 34.19 -1.47 -4.22
CA GLU A 146 35.36 -1.62 -5.09
C GLU A 146 34.92 -2.04 -6.48
N GLN A 147 33.94 -2.96 -6.58
CA GLN A 147 33.37 -3.40 -7.85
C GLN A 147 32.77 -2.25 -8.66
N ILE A 148 31.93 -1.42 -8.03
CA ILE A 148 31.36 -0.24 -8.71
C ILE A 148 32.43 0.77 -9.07
N THR A 149 33.42 1.00 -8.19
CA THR A 149 34.53 1.91 -8.47
C THR A 149 35.28 1.47 -9.74
N VAL A 150 35.67 0.20 -9.81
CA VAL A 150 36.41 -0.35 -10.95
C VAL A 150 35.56 -0.35 -12.21
N LEU A 151 34.28 -0.75 -12.13
CA LEU A 151 33.35 -0.66 -13.27
C LEU A 151 33.27 0.77 -13.82
N CYS A 152 33.10 1.76 -12.94
CA CYS A 152 33.04 3.16 -13.34
C CYS A 152 34.35 3.65 -13.98
N GLN A 153 35.51 3.20 -13.50
CA GLN A 153 36.79 3.53 -14.13
C GLN A 153 36.88 3.00 -15.57
N TYR A 154 36.42 1.77 -15.81
CA TYR A 154 36.40 1.18 -17.14
C TYR A 154 35.42 1.91 -18.08
N VAL A 155 34.23 2.24 -17.59
CA VAL A 155 33.25 3.04 -18.34
C VAL A 155 33.83 4.41 -18.71
N ALA A 156 34.41 5.12 -17.75
CA ALA A 156 35.02 6.44 -17.98
C ALA A 156 36.15 6.40 -19.01
N ARG A 157 37.05 5.39 -18.92
CA ARG A 157 38.16 5.21 -19.89
C ARG A 157 37.67 4.91 -21.31
N SER A 158 36.49 4.31 -21.45
CA SER A 158 35.88 4.02 -22.74
C SER A 158 35.18 5.23 -23.37
N GLY A 159 35.09 6.37 -22.66
CA GLY A 159 34.41 7.57 -23.14
C GLY A 159 32.87 7.51 -23.10
N HIS A 160 32.31 6.45 -22.51
CA HIS A 160 30.87 6.29 -22.33
C HIS A 160 30.38 6.86 -20.99
N LYS A 161 29.07 7.11 -20.92
CA LYS A 161 28.36 7.51 -19.69
C LYS A 161 27.52 6.35 -19.17
N LEU A 162 27.41 6.25 -17.85
CA LEU A 162 26.59 5.28 -17.14
C LEU A 162 25.26 5.88 -16.71
N LEU A 163 24.17 5.17 -16.98
CA LEU A 163 22.89 5.30 -16.29
C LEU A 163 22.77 4.16 -15.28
N LEU A 164 22.53 4.50 -14.01
CA LEU A 164 22.31 3.52 -12.95
C LEU A 164 20.83 3.42 -12.60
N LEU A 165 20.25 2.24 -12.70
CA LEU A 165 18.88 1.96 -12.26
C LEU A 165 18.93 0.99 -11.07
N ILE A 166 18.20 1.28 -9.99
CA ILE A 166 18.12 0.41 -8.81
C ILE A 166 16.66 0.16 -8.49
N ASP A 167 16.21 -1.09 -8.59
CA ASP A 167 14.89 -1.50 -8.13
C ASP A 167 14.92 -2.08 -6.73
N GLU A 168 13.80 -1.95 -6.02
CA GLU A 168 13.57 -2.45 -4.67
C GLU A 168 14.71 -2.14 -3.68
N TYR A 169 15.23 -0.91 -3.74
CA TYR A 169 16.44 -0.49 -3.04
C TYR A 169 16.38 -0.67 -1.50
N ASP A 170 15.17 -0.68 -0.95
CA ASP A 170 14.82 -0.78 0.47
C ASP A 170 14.25 -2.14 0.87
N HIS A 171 14.16 -3.13 -0.04
CA HIS A 171 13.51 -4.40 0.28
C HIS A 171 14.12 -5.10 1.50
N PHE A 172 15.45 -5.27 1.52
CA PHE A 172 16.16 -5.85 2.66
C PHE A 172 16.10 -4.95 3.90
N ALA A 173 16.08 -3.63 3.71
CA ALA A 173 16.03 -2.67 4.79
C ALA A 173 14.72 -2.79 5.58
N ASN A 174 13.58 -2.89 4.88
CA ASN A 174 12.27 -3.06 5.51
C ASN A 174 12.21 -4.34 6.36
N SER A 175 12.79 -5.45 5.88
CA SER A 175 12.87 -6.69 6.65
C SER A 175 13.75 -6.54 7.89
N LEU A 176 14.94 -5.94 7.77
CA LEU A 176 15.83 -5.72 8.92
C LEU A 176 15.22 -4.78 9.96
N LEU A 177 14.53 -3.72 9.54
CA LEU A 177 13.88 -2.78 10.46
C LEU A 177 12.81 -3.45 11.31
N ALA A 178 12.12 -4.44 10.76
CA ALA A 178 11.10 -5.20 11.46
C ALA A 178 11.68 -6.26 12.41
N GLU A 179 12.81 -6.87 12.06
CA GLU A 179 13.32 -8.08 12.72
C GLU A 179 14.56 -7.84 13.60
N ASP A 180 15.48 -6.96 13.19
CA ASP A 180 16.79 -6.76 13.81
C ASP A 180 17.34 -5.34 13.55
N MET A 181 16.96 -4.41 14.44
CA MET A 181 17.38 -3.01 14.39
C MET A 181 18.90 -2.81 14.52
N ASP A 182 19.61 -3.71 15.19
CA ASP A 182 21.06 -3.61 15.35
C ASP A 182 21.77 -4.04 14.06
N ALA A 183 21.31 -5.11 13.41
CA ALA A 183 21.78 -5.49 12.08
C ALA A 183 21.48 -4.40 11.04
N PHE A 184 20.29 -3.79 11.11
CA PHE A 184 19.97 -2.62 10.28
C PHE A 184 20.99 -1.49 10.47
N ARG A 185 21.21 -1.05 11.72
CA ARG A 185 22.17 0.02 12.05
C ARG A 185 23.60 -0.33 11.64
N SER A 186 24.02 -1.59 11.79
CA SER A 186 25.35 -2.06 11.39
C SER A 186 25.55 -2.03 9.86
N ALA A 187 24.54 -2.40 9.08
CA ALA A 187 24.64 -2.47 7.63
C ALA A 187 24.47 -1.10 6.96
N VAL A 188 23.57 -0.27 7.50
CA VAL A 188 23.06 0.95 6.87
C VAL A 188 23.62 2.22 7.53
N GLY A 189 23.95 2.16 8.82
CA GLY A 189 24.47 3.28 9.60
C GLY A 189 25.92 3.65 9.26
N LYS A 190 26.55 4.45 10.12
CA LYS A 190 27.94 4.92 9.95
C LYS A 190 28.92 3.74 9.88
N GLY A 191 29.67 3.65 8.78
CA GLY A 191 30.64 2.57 8.54
C GLY A 191 30.05 1.27 8.00
N GLY A 192 28.73 1.23 7.76
CA GLY A 192 28.06 0.08 7.16
C GLY A 192 28.34 -0.07 5.66
N PHE A 193 28.40 -1.31 5.18
CA PHE A 193 28.76 -1.60 3.78
C PHE A 193 27.72 -1.06 2.77
N VAL A 194 26.44 -0.97 3.14
CA VAL A 194 25.39 -0.40 2.27
C VAL A 194 25.64 1.10 2.08
N ARG A 195 25.96 1.81 3.17
CA ARG A 195 26.29 3.22 3.12
C ARG A 195 27.53 3.48 2.26
N SER A 196 28.61 2.71 2.44
CA SER A 196 29.84 2.83 1.63
C SER A 196 29.60 2.61 0.14
N PHE A 197 28.69 1.70 -0.22
CA PHE A 197 28.27 1.49 -1.60
C PHE A 197 27.62 2.75 -2.21
N TYR A 198 26.69 3.40 -1.51
CA TYR A 198 26.05 4.62 -2.01
C TYR A 198 26.97 5.84 -1.99
N GLU A 199 27.88 5.95 -1.02
CA GLU A 199 28.96 6.96 -1.02
C GLU A 199 29.84 6.85 -2.29
N THR A 200 30.07 5.62 -2.75
CA THR A 200 30.79 5.35 -4.00
C THR A 200 30.01 5.79 -5.23
N ILE A 201 28.69 5.55 -5.26
CA ILE A 201 27.82 6.05 -6.35
C ILE A 201 27.89 7.59 -6.40
N LYS A 202 27.78 8.28 -5.26
CA LYS A 202 27.92 9.75 -5.21
C LYS A 202 29.28 10.19 -5.78
N SER A 203 30.36 9.53 -5.39
CA SER A 203 31.70 9.85 -5.92
C SER A 203 31.76 9.67 -7.44
N ALA A 204 31.15 8.62 -7.98
CA ALA A 204 31.07 8.38 -9.42
C ALA A 204 30.16 9.37 -10.16
N THR A 205 29.12 9.92 -9.52
CA THR A 205 28.34 11.03 -10.07
C THR A 205 29.12 12.35 -10.09
N GLN A 206 29.93 12.61 -9.07
CA GLN A 206 30.80 13.80 -9.01
C GLN A 206 31.90 13.75 -10.08
N ALA A 207 32.40 12.56 -10.38
CA ALA A 207 33.34 12.32 -11.48
C ALA A 207 32.69 12.43 -12.87
N GLY A 208 31.35 12.47 -12.97
CA GLY A 208 30.62 12.54 -14.23
C GLY A 208 30.48 11.21 -14.98
N THR A 209 30.97 10.09 -14.41
CA THR A 209 30.82 8.76 -15.01
C THR A 209 29.39 8.26 -14.92
N ILE A 210 28.80 8.34 -13.72
CA ILE A 210 27.36 8.15 -13.54
C ILE A 210 26.70 9.48 -13.85
N ASP A 211 26.16 9.60 -15.05
CA ASP A 211 25.54 10.85 -15.50
C ASP A 211 24.13 11.02 -14.92
N ARG A 212 23.42 9.90 -14.72
CA ARG A 212 22.05 9.83 -14.19
C ARG A 212 21.81 8.56 -13.38
N PHE A 213 20.88 8.63 -12.42
CA PHE A 213 20.32 7.43 -11.80
C PHE A 213 18.82 7.57 -11.52
N PHE A 214 18.14 6.42 -11.49
CA PHE A 214 16.74 6.32 -11.07
C PHE A 214 16.59 5.13 -10.10
N ILE A 215 16.04 5.40 -8.92
CA ILE A 215 15.87 4.40 -7.86
C ILE A 215 14.38 4.24 -7.54
N THR A 216 13.92 3.01 -7.41
CA THR A 216 12.56 2.67 -6.97
C THR A 216 12.56 1.93 -5.64
N GLY A 217 11.51 2.16 -4.86
CA GLY A 217 11.33 1.51 -3.56
C GLY A 217 9.94 1.70 -2.98
N VAL A 218 9.76 1.28 -1.73
CA VAL A 218 8.51 1.45 -0.98
C VAL A 218 8.65 2.54 0.08
N THR A 219 9.69 2.49 0.90
CA THR A 219 9.92 3.41 2.03
C THR A 219 11.07 4.37 1.75
N ALA A 220 11.07 5.51 2.42
CA ALA A 220 12.16 6.48 2.41
C ALA A 220 13.18 6.27 3.56
N ILE A 221 13.14 5.14 4.25
CA ILE A 221 13.89 4.95 5.51
C ILE A 221 15.41 4.96 5.28
N MET A 222 15.83 4.41 4.16
CA MET A 222 17.23 4.41 3.75
C MET A 222 17.69 5.80 3.28
N LEU A 223 16.79 6.74 2.97
CA LEU A 223 17.17 8.03 2.39
C LEU A 223 18.01 8.90 3.32
N ASP A 224 17.90 8.79 4.65
CA ASP A 224 18.75 9.57 5.55
C ASP A 224 20.13 8.97 5.79
N SER A 225 20.21 7.64 5.84
CA SER A 225 21.50 6.95 5.79
C SER A 225 22.22 7.18 4.45
N LEU A 226 21.42 7.39 3.40
CA LEU A 226 21.88 7.96 2.14
C LEU A 226 22.32 9.42 2.30
N THR A 227 21.68 10.32 3.05
CA THR A 227 21.97 11.78 2.98
C THR A 227 23.36 12.22 3.40
N SER A 228 24.02 11.61 4.39
CA SER A 228 25.42 12.00 4.68
C SER A 228 26.41 11.49 3.60
N GLY A 229 26.01 10.49 2.80
CA GLY A 229 26.78 9.91 1.69
C GLY A 229 26.24 10.14 0.27
N PHE A 230 25.06 10.75 0.11
CA PHE A 230 24.18 10.69 -1.08
C PHE A 230 23.10 11.81 -1.07
N ASN A 231 23.41 13.00 -0.52
CA ASN A 231 22.50 14.18 -0.48
C ASN A 231 22.13 14.78 -1.86
N ILE A 232 22.35 14.06 -2.96
CA ILE A 232 22.08 14.52 -4.32
C ILE A 232 20.76 13.98 -4.88
N ALA A 233 20.17 12.99 -4.20
CA ALA A 233 18.95 12.33 -4.62
C ALA A 233 17.71 13.21 -4.36
N GLU A 234 16.94 13.41 -5.41
CA GLU A 234 15.66 14.09 -5.38
C GLU A 234 14.52 13.07 -5.31
N ASN A 235 13.72 13.16 -4.26
CA ASN A 235 12.60 12.25 -4.02
C ASN A 235 11.34 12.79 -4.71
N LEU A 236 10.98 12.19 -5.85
CA LEU A 236 9.85 12.59 -6.68
C LEU A 236 8.49 12.14 -6.13
N THR A 237 8.48 11.38 -5.03
CA THR A 237 7.29 10.69 -4.53
C THR A 237 6.11 11.62 -4.35
N PHE A 238 6.34 12.79 -3.75
CA PHE A 238 5.30 13.76 -3.44
C PHE A 238 5.41 15.04 -4.27
N GLU A 239 6.10 14.98 -5.41
CA GLU A 239 6.18 16.11 -6.36
C GLU A 239 4.97 16.12 -7.28
N GLU A 240 4.38 17.30 -7.49
CA GLU A 240 3.13 17.45 -8.25
C GLU A 240 3.25 16.96 -9.69
N ASP A 241 4.34 17.32 -10.37
CA ASP A 241 4.58 16.98 -11.77
C ASP A 241 4.71 15.47 -12.01
N PHE A 242 4.95 14.69 -10.94
CA PHE A 242 5.15 13.25 -10.96
C PHE A 242 4.03 12.50 -10.21
N HIS A 243 2.90 13.14 -9.92
CA HIS A 243 1.78 12.53 -9.22
C HIS A 243 1.31 11.23 -9.90
N ASP A 244 0.99 11.30 -11.20
CA ASP A 244 0.43 10.20 -12.01
C ASP A 244 1.47 9.40 -12.80
N ILE A 245 2.76 9.53 -12.46
CA ILE A 245 3.82 8.76 -13.14
C ILE A 245 3.59 7.24 -13.03
N LEU A 246 2.90 6.81 -11.96
CA LEU A 246 2.55 5.42 -11.66
C LEU A 246 1.13 5.34 -11.09
N GLY A 247 0.50 4.17 -11.20
CA GLY A 247 -0.93 3.98 -10.93
C GLY A 247 -1.78 4.32 -12.16
N PHE A 248 -3.09 4.08 -12.06
CA PHE A 248 -4.07 4.43 -13.10
C PHE A 248 -4.93 5.60 -12.66
N THR A 249 -5.31 6.48 -13.60
CA THR A 249 -6.36 7.46 -13.38
C THR A 249 -7.74 6.81 -13.49
N ARG A 250 -8.80 7.57 -13.16
CA ARG A 250 -10.18 7.11 -13.33
C ARG A 250 -10.49 6.82 -14.80
N GLU A 251 -10.03 7.68 -15.70
CA GLU A 251 -10.26 7.58 -17.14
C GLU A 251 -9.56 6.35 -17.73
N GLU A 252 -8.34 6.07 -17.30
CA GLU A 252 -7.58 4.89 -17.75
C GLU A 252 -8.19 3.58 -17.22
N THR A 253 -8.65 3.60 -15.98
CA THR A 253 -9.37 2.47 -15.38
C THR A 253 -10.69 2.21 -16.11
N LEU A 254 -11.46 3.26 -16.41
CA LEU A 254 -12.69 3.15 -17.18
C LEU A 254 -12.40 2.61 -18.59
N ALA A 255 -11.37 3.11 -19.28
CA ALA A 255 -11.01 2.63 -20.61
C ALA A 255 -10.67 1.12 -20.63
N LEU A 256 -10.06 0.61 -19.57
CA LEU A 256 -9.78 -0.83 -19.41
C LEU A 256 -11.05 -1.65 -19.17
N LEU A 257 -11.95 -1.17 -18.32
CA LEU A 257 -13.10 -1.93 -17.83
C LEU A 257 -14.38 -1.74 -18.65
N HIS A 258 -14.49 -0.65 -19.43
CA HIS A 258 -15.66 -0.35 -20.25
C HIS A 258 -16.07 -1.50 -21.17
N PRO A 259 -15.15 -2.21 -21.87
CA PRO A 259 -15.53 -3.35 -22.69
C PRO A 259 -16.21 -4.49 -21.91
N LEU A 260 -15.88 -4.68 -20.63
CA LEU A 260 -16.55 -5.66 -19.76
C LEU A 260 -17.99 -5.23 -19.47
N ALA A 261 -18.19 -3.96 -19.10
CA ALA A 261 -19.50 -3.42 -18.80
C ALA A 261 -20.43 -3.50 -20.02
N GLU A 262 -19.93 -3.11 -21.21
CA GLU A 262 -20.66 -3.23 -22.46
C GLU A 262 -21.03 -4.68 -22.79
N TYR A 263 -20.08 -5.61 -22.65
CA TYR A 263 -20.30 -7.02 -22.94
C TYR A 263 -21.37 -7.65 -22.02
N CYS A 264 -21.35 -7.30 -20.74
CA CYS A 264 -22.25 -7.84 -19.73
C CYS A 264 -23.55 -7.04 -19.54
N GLY A 265 -23.76 -5.94 -20.29
CA GLY A 265 -24.91 -5.06 -20.10
C GLY A 265 -24.97 -4.41 -18.72
N MET A 266 -23.82 -4.24 -18.07
CA MET A 266 -23.71 -3.61 -16.75
C MET A 266 -23.67 -2.09 -16.89
N ASN A 267 -24.11 -1.37 -15.86
CA ASN A 267 -23.92 0.07 -15.80
C ASN A 267 -22.41 0.38 -15.58
N PRO A 268 -21.73 1.06 -16.53
CA PRO A 268 -20.30 1.38 -16.38
C PRO A 268 -20.00 2.28 -15.19
N ASP A 269 -20.91 3.18 -14.82
CA ASP A 269 -20.73 4.08 -13.68
C ASP A 269 -20.80 3.31 -12.36
N ALA A 270 -21.75 2.38 -12.22
CA ALA A 270 -21.85 1.52 -11.04
C ALA A 270 -20.62 0.60 -10.89
N LEU A 271 -20.15 0.01 -12.00
CA LEU A 271 -18.90 -0.75 -12.00
C LEU A 271 -17.71 0.11 -11.55
N MET A 272 -17.61 1.33 -12.06
CA MET A 272 -16.55 2.25 -11.67
C MET A 272 -16.67 2.70 -10.21
N GLU A 273 -17.87 2.90 -9.67
CA GLU A 273 -18.08 3.20 -8.25
C GLU A 273 -17.55 2.08 -7.35
N ASP A 274 -17.84 0.82 -7.69
CA ASP A 274 -17.33 -0.35 -6.97
C ASP A 274 -15.80 -0.41 -7.04
N VAL A 275 -15.23 -0.36 -8.25
CA VAL A 275 -13.77 -0.42 -8.45
C VAL A 275 -13.06 0.76 -7.78
N THR A 276 -13.67 1.95 -7.77
CA THR A 276 -13.19 3.12 -7.02
C THR A 276 -13.12 2.82 -5.53
N TYR A 277 -14.21 2.30 -4.96
CA TYR A 277 -14.28 2.00 -3.53
C TYR A 277 -13.22 0.99 -3.08
N TRP A 278 -12.93 0.00 -3.92
CA TRP A 278 -11.99 -1.06 -3.60
C TRP A 278 -10.53 -0.68 -3.82
N TYR A 279 -10.20 0.08 -4.88
CA TYR A 279 -8.81 0.19 -5.35
C TYR A 279 -8.30 1.62 -5.58
N ASN A 280 -9.16 2.64 -5.54
CA ASN A 280 -8.77 4.05 -5.67
C ASN A 280 -8.61 4.73 -4.31
N GLY A 281 -7.85 5.81 -4.24
CA GLY A 281 -7.75 6.66 -3.05
C GLY A 281 -6.32 7.06 -2.70
N TYR A 282 -5.35 6.67 -3.53
CA TYR A 282 -3.98 7.07 -3.34
C TYR A 282 -3.75 8.47 -3.90
N ARG A 283 -3.34 9.40 -3.05
CA ARG A 283 -2.94 10.77 -3.42
C ARG A 283 -1.52 11.02 -2.97
N PHE A 284 -0.64 11.30 -3.92
CA PHE A 284 0.77 11.63 -3.67
C PHE A 284 1.05 13.14 -3.62
N HIS A 285 0.12 13.99 -4.03
CA HIS A 285 0.28 15.43 -3.84
C HIS A 285 -1.06 16.04 -3.47
N ARG A 286 -1.09 16.91 -2.45
CA ARG A 286 -2.33 17.39 -1.83
C ARG A 286 -3.30 18.10 -2.78
N ARG A 287 -2.79 18.66 -3.88
CA ARG A 287 -3.57 19.41 -4.88
C ARG A 287 -4.10 18.54 -6.02
N CYS A 288 -3.71 17.27 -6.06
CA CYS A 288 -4.02 16.39 -7.17
C CYS A 288 -5.20 15.47 -6.86
N HIS A 289 -5.66 14.79 -7.90
CA HIS A 289 -6.71 13.79 -7.80
C HIS A 289 -6.19 12.53 -7.07
N THR A 290 -6.97 11.45 -7.09
CA THR A 290 -6.55 10.15 -6.54
C THR A 290 -6.30 9.20 -7.69
N VAL A 291 -5.35 8.29 -7.49
CA VAL A 291 -5.02 7.24 -8.45
C VAL A 291 -5.29 5.85 -7.86
N TYR A 292 -5.52 4.91 -8.77
CA TYR A 292 -5.77 3.51 -8.48
C TYR A 292 -4.44 2.76 -8.41
N ASN A 293 -4.37 1.76 -7.53
CA ASN A 293 -3.30 0.77 -7.62
C ASN A 293 -3.49 -0.05 -8.91
N SER A 294 -2.53 0.03 -9.83
CA SER A 294 -2.66 -0.56 -11.17
C SER A 294 -2.80 -2.07 -11.14
N ASP A 295 -2.07 -2.77 -10.28
CA ASP A 295 -2.14 -4.24 -10.18
C ASP A 295 -3.47 -4.72 -9.59
N MET A 296 -4.04 -3.99 -8.62
CA MET A 296 -5.38 -4.30 -8.08
C MET A 296 -6.47 -4.18 -9.15
N VAL A 297 -6.40 -3.15 -10.00
CA VAL A 297 -7.33 -3.00 -11.14
C VAL A 297 -7.12 -4.12 -12.16
N LEU A 298 -5.86 -4.47 -12.47
CA LEU A 298 -5.54 -5.57 -13.38
C LEU A 298 -6.00 -6.92 -12.82
N TYR A 299 -5.89 -7.13 -11.51
CA TYR A 299 -6.40 -8.31 -10.82
C TYR A 299 -7.91 -8.43 -11.02
N PHE A 300 -8.66 -7.35 -10.75
CA PHE A 300 -10.10 -7.33 -10.93
C PHE A 300 -10.49 -7.68 -12.36
N ALA A 301 -9.90 -7.01 -13.36
CA ALA A 301 -10.16 -7.26 -14.77
C ALA A 301 -9.83 -8.71 -15.17
N LYS A 302 -8.76 -9.29 -14.62
CA LYS A 302 -8.34 -10.67 -14.88
C LYS A 302 -9.24 -11.71 -14.24
N LYS A 303 -9.77 -11.41 -13.06
CA LYS A 303 -10.59 -12.33 -12.24
C LYS A 303 -12.09 -12.18 -12.46
N PHE A 304 -12.51 -11.13 -13.15
CA PHE A 304 -13.90 -10.95 -13.56
C PHE A 304 -14.36 -12.15 -14.40
N ASP A 305 -15.45 -12.80 -13.98
CA ASP A 305 -16.02 -13.91 -14.72
C ASP A 305 -16.91 -13.36 -15.85
N GLN A 306 -16.32 -13.22 -17.04
CA GLN A 306 -17.05 -12.76 -18.22
C GLN A 306 -18.20 -13.68 -18.63
N LYS A 307 -18.17 -14.98 -18.28
CA LYS A 307 -19.23 -15.92 -18.66
C LYS A 307 -20.44 -15.76 -17.74
N ALA A 308 -20.19 -15.58 -16.45
CA ALA A 308 -21.23 -15.35 -15.45
C ALA A 308 -21.62 -13.87 -15.33
N CYS A 309 -20.85 -12.96 -15.94
CA CYS A 309 -20.96 -11.52 -15.74
C CYS A 309 -20.90 -11.13 -14.26
N ALA A 310 -19.95 -11.73 -13.54
CA ALA A 310 -19.82 -11.63 -12.10
C ALA A 310 -18.44 -11.11 -11.68
N TYR A 311 -18.42 -10.38 -10.58
CA TYR A 311 -17.19 -9.91 -9.94
C TYR A 311 -16.38 -11.09 -9.38
N PRO A 312 -15.07 -10.89 -9.14
CA PRO A 312 -14.28 -11.83 -8.37
C PRO A 312 -14.92 -12.08 -6.99
N ASP A 313 -15.04 -13.34 -6.57
CA ASP A 313 -15.52 -13.68 -5.21
C ASP A 313 -14.66 -13.01 -4.12
N ARG A 314 -13.34 -12.98 -4.36
CA ARG A 314 -12.35 -12.27 -3.54
C ARG A 314 -11.90 -11.03 -4.29
N MET A 315 -12.16 -9.87 -3.73
CA MET A 315 -11.72 -8.58 -4.28
C MET A 315 -10.29 -8.23 -3.84
N LEU A 316 -9.82 -8.79 -2.72
CA LEU A 316 -8.44 -8.72 -2.28
C LEU A 316 -7.60 -9.82 -2.92
N ASP A 317 -6.56 -9.43 -3.65
CA ASP A 317 -5.55 -10.35 -4.17
C ASP A 317 -4.70 -10.93 -3.02
N GLU A 318 -4.56 -12.25 -3.00
CA GLU A 318 -3.76 -12.99 -2.02
C GLU A 318 -2.27 -12.59 -2.07
N ASN A 319 -1.75 -12.27 -3.25
CA ASN A 319 -0.36 -11.82 -3.39
C ASN A 319 -0.15 -10.46 -2.73
N ILE A 320 -1.12 -9.56 -2.89
CA ILE A 320 -1.12 -8.25 -2.23
C ILE A 320 -1.26 -8.41 -0.72
N ALA A 321 -2.20 -9.25 -0.27
CA ALA A 321 -2.39 -9.49 1.16
C ALA A 321 -1.08 -9.95 1.82
N SER A 322 -0.41 -10.96 1.27
CA SER A 322 0.87 -11.45 1.80
C SER A 322 1.97 -10.38 1.80
N ASP A 323 2.06 -9.59 0.72
CA ASP A 323 3.02 -8.50 0.60
C ASP A 323 2.82 -7.42 1.68
N TYR A 324 1.56 -7.03 1.93
CA TYR A 324 1.22 -6.03 2.93
C TYR A 324 1.31 -6.56 4.36
N SER A 325 0.98 -7.83 4.62
CA SER A 325 1.15 -8.44 5.95
C SER A 325 2.60 -8.40 6.42
N LYS A 326 3.58 -8.58 5.51
CA LYS A 326 5.01 -8.41 5.84
C LYS A 326 5.35 -6.97 6.24
N LEU A 327 4.72 -5.99 5.60
CA LEU A 327 4.95 -4.57 5.89
C LEU A 327 4.30 -4.13 7.21
N MET A 328 3.29 -4.84 7.72
CA MET A 328 2.72 -4.54 9.04
C MET A 328 3.70 -4.72 10.19
N ALA A 329 4.76 -5.52 10.01
CA ALA A 329 5.81 -5.63 11.01
C ALA A 329 6.52 -4.28 11.26
N LEU A 330 6.48 -3.36 10.28
CA LEU A 330 6.98 -1.99 10.44
C LEU A 330 6.14 -1.15 11.43
N PHE A 331 4.92 -1.59 11.80
CA PHE A 331 4.10 -0.90 12.79
C PHE A 331 4.66 -1.01 14.21
N ALA A 332 5.59 -1.93 14.43
CA ALA A 332 6.31 -2.05 15.70
C ALA A 332 7.51 -1.09 15.83
N ILE A 333 7.84 -0.30 14.79
CA ILE A 333 8.98 0.63 14.83
C ILE A 333 8.64 1.84 15.71
N GLY A 334 9.52 2.15 16.66
CA GLY A 334 9.32 3.27 17.59
C GLY A 334 8.43 2.89 18.77
N ASP A 335 7.53 3.78 19.17
CA ASP A 335 6.59 3.52 20.26
C ASP A 335 5.35 2.77 19.74
N ARG A 336 5.26 1.47 20.10
CA ARG A 336 4.19 0.58 19.64
C ARG A 336 2.80 1.01 20.13
N GLU A 337 2.70 1.68 21.27
CA GLU A 337 1.42 2.11 21.82
C GLU A 337 0.92 3.38 21.14
N ASP A 338 1.81 4.35 20.89
CA ASP A 338 1.46 5.53 20.11
C ASP A 338 1.13 5.17 18.65
N ASN A 339 1.86 4.22 18.06
CA ASN A 339 1.53 3.69 16.73
C ASN A 339 0.14 3.03 16.71
N TYR A 340 -0.19 2.23 17.73
CA TYR A 340 -1.51 1.61 17.85
C TYR A 340 -2.62 2.67 17.90
N ARG A 341 -2.44 3.76 18.66
CA ARG A 341 -3.40 4.88 18.71
C ARG A 341 -3.57 5.58 17.37
N VAL A 342 -2.51 5.70 16.57
CA VAL A 342 -2.62 6.25 15.20
C VAL A 342 -3.45 5.33 14.32
N LEU A 343 -3.20 4.02 14.37
CA LEU A 343 -3.95 3.03 13.58
C LEU A 343 -5.42 3.00 14.02
N GLU A 344 -5.68 3.09 15.32
CA GLU A 344 -7.02 3.16 15.90
C GLU A 344 -7.75 4.40 15.41
N ALA A 345 -7.13 5.58 15.51
CA ALA A 345 -7.72 6.84 15.04
C ALA A 345 -8.04 6.82 13.54
N LEU A 346 -7.19 6.20 12.71
CA LEU A 346 -7.47 6.01 11.28
C LEU A 346 -8.72 5.16 11.03
N VAL A 347 -8.99 4.19 11.89
CA VAL A 347 -10.17 3.31 11.79
C VAL A 347 -11.41 3.96 12.38
N THR A 348 -11.28 4.62 13.54
CA THR A 348 -12.43 5.18 14.26
C THR A 348 -12.80 6.56 13.76
N ASP A 349 -11.83 7.45 13.63
CA ASP A 349 -12.04 8.88 13.33
C ASP A 349 -11.90 9.14 11.82
N GLY A 350 -11.44 8.15 11.05
CA GLY A 350 -11.32 8.18 9.59
C GLY A 350 -10.09 8.91 9.06
N GLU A 351 -9.56 9.88 9.80
CA GLU A 351 -8.40 10.67 9.41
C GLU A 351 -7.45 10.96 10.59
N VAL A 352 -6.17 11.16 10.27
CA VAL A 352 -5.15 11.66 11.20
C VAL A 352 -4.38 12.82 10.59
N ILE A 353 -3.95 13.76 11.41
CA ILE A 353 -3.11 14.90 10.99
C ILE A 353 -1.64 14.62 11.31
N ALA A 354 -0.73 14.92 10.38
CA ALA A 354 0.71 14.87 10.59
C ALA A 354 1.46 15.85 9.68
N GLN A 355 2.69 16.21 10.05
CA GLN A 355 3.62 16.85 9.14
C GLN A 355 4.34 15.82 8.28
N GLN A 356 4.28 15.99 6.96
CA GLN A 356 4.83 15.03 6.00
C GLN A 356 6.36 14.94 6.12
N GLN A 357 6.86 13.79 6.52
CA GLN A 357 8.29 13.49 6.55
C GLN A 357 8.74 12.94 5.19
N ARG A 358 9.70 13.62 4.57
CA ARG A 358 10.28 13.20 3.28
C ARG A 358 11.50 12.28 3.43
N ARG A 359 12.06 12.21 4.64
CA ARG A 359 13.24 11.41 5.03
C ARG A 359 13.07 10.99 6.48
N PHE A 360 13.57 9.82 6.86
CA PHE A 360 13.49 9.31 8.23
C PHE A 360 14.88 9.26 8.85
N ASP A 361 15.11 10.06 9.90
CA ASP A 361 16.35 10.05 10.66
C ASP A 361 16.20 9.06 11.83
N LEU A 362 16.67 7.83 11.62
CA LEU A 362 16.59 6.76 12.62
C LEU A 362 17.64 6.86 13.74
N ASP A 363 18.56 7.85 13.67
CA ASP A 363 19.41 8.21 14.79
C ASP A 363 18.64 9.07 15.82
N LYS A 364 17.48 9.63 15.44
CA LYS A 364 16.52 10.32 16.32
C LYS A 364 15.37 9.40 16.73
N THR A 365 14.58 9.89 17.68
CA THR A 365 13.32 9.25 18.07
C THR A 365 12.37 9.19 16.88
N PHE A 366 12.00 7.99 16.46
CA PHE A 366 10.95 7.76 15.47
C PHE A 366 9.60 8.09 16.10
N GLY A 367 9.03 9.23 15.70
CA GLY A 367 7.83 9.81 16.31
C GLY A 367 6.55 9.50 15.54
N ARG A 368 5.45 10.06 16.04
CA ARG A 368 4.11 9.93 15.45
C ARG A 368 4.04 10.36 13.98
N ASP A 369 4.66 11.49 13.64
CA ASP A 369 4.64 12.02 12.27
C ASP A 369 5.50 11.19 11.31
N ASP A 370 6.59 10.59 11.81
CA ASP A 370 7.38 9.61 11.06
C ASP A 370 6.53 8.37 10.79
N PHE A 371 5.81 7.86 11.78
CA PHE A 371 4.94 6.70 11.60
C PHE A 371 3.84 6.96 10.57
N ILE A 372 3.13 8.08 10.66
CA ILE A 372 2.07 8.43 9.69
C ILE A 372 2.65 8.60 8.27
N SER A 373 3.83 9.22 8.16
CA SER A 373 4.51 9.37 6.88
C SER A 373 4.95 8.01 6.32
N LEU A 374 5.42 7.10 7.19
CA LEU A 374 5.76 5.74 6.82
C LEU A 374 4.54 5.00 6.28
N LEU A 375 3.38 5.08 6.97
CA LEU A 375 2.10 4.54 6.50
C LEU A 375 1.73 5.06 5.10
N ALA A 376 1.99 6.33 4.82
CA ALA A 376 1.76 6.92 3.49
C ALA A 376 2.67 6.34 2.40
N TYR A 377 3.95 6.12 2.70
CA TYR A 377 4.90 5.49 1.77
C TYR A 377 4.54 4.05 1.43
N VAL A 378 4.22 3.24 2.43
CA VAL A 378 3.83 1.83 2.25
C VAL A 378 2.42 1.67 1.66
N GLY A 379 1.61 2.73 1.70
CA GLY A 379 0.25 2.77 1.15
C GLY A 379 -0.84 2.27 2.10
N PHE A 380 -0.59 2.27 3.40
CA PHE A 380 -1.61 2.04 4.43
C PHE A 380 -2.40 3.32 4.75
N ALA A 381 -1.82 4.50 4.50
CA ALA A 381 -2.50 5.78 4.55
C ALA A 381 -2.29 6.57 3.25
N SER A 382 -3.11 7.59 3.00
CA SER A 382 -2.93 8.49 1.86
C SER A 382 -3.44 9.90 2.15
N LEU A 383 -2.95 10.89 1.39
CA LEU A 383 -3.29 12.30 1.61
C LEU A 383 -4.77 12.56 1.32
N ALA A 384 -5.54 12.90 2.35
CA ALA A 384 -6.96 13.28 2.25
C ALA A 384 -7.16 14.80 2.08
N GLY A 385 -6.16 15.61 2.45
CA GLY A 385 -6.17 17.06 2.32
C GLY A 385 -5.09 17.67 3.21
N GLY A 386 -5.18 18.96 3.51
CA GLY A 386 -4.26 19.61 4.44
C GLY A 386 -4.05 21.09 4.18
N ASP A 387 -3.64 21.80 5.23
CA ASP A 387 -3.41 23.23 5.25
C ASP A 387 -2.00 23.53 5.75
N GLY A 388 -1.22 24.25 4.95
CA GLY A 388 0.20 24.51 5.27
C GLY A 388 1.02 23.22 5.34
N ASN A 389 1.63 22.97 6.51
CA ASN A 389 2.45 21.78 6.77
C ASN A 389 1.65 20.62 7.37
N ASP A 390 0.42 20.89 7.85
CA ASP A 390 -0.41 19.89 8.52
C ASP A 390 -1.27 19.20 7.48
N MET A 391 -0.89 17.96 7.16
CA MET A 391 -1.57 17.14 6.16
C MET A 391 -2.54 16.19 6.85
N ARG A 392 -3.72 16.02 6.27
CA ARG A 392 -4.70 14.99 6.68
C ARG A 392 -4.43 13.71 5.90
N TYR A 393 -4.42 12.60 6.60
CA TYR A 393 -4.21 11.26 6.06
C TYR A 393 -5.39 10.36 6.40
N ALA A 394 -5.84 9.57 5.43
CA ALA A 394 -6.92 8.61 5.58
C ALA A 394 -6.52 7.24 5.02
N ILE A 395 -7.27 6.19 5.38
CA ILE A 395 -7.15 4.88 4.74
C ILE A 395 -7.63 5.02 3.29
N PRO A 396 -6.80 4.71 2.26
CA PRO A 396 -7.10 5.06 0.88
C PRO A 396 -8.33 4.33 0.32
N ASN A 397 -8.49 3.05 0.62
CA ASN A 397 -9.52 2.21 -0.01
C ASN A 397 -9.93 1.03 0.86
N HIS A 398 -10.93 0.28 0.40
CA HIS A 398 -11.45 -0.86 1.13
C HIS A 398 -10.46 -2.03 1.25
N VAL A 399 -9.60 -2.26 0.25
CA VAL A 399 -8.55 -3.29 0.35
C VAL A 399 -7.63 -3.02 1.54
N ILE A 400 -7.12 -1.79 1.65
CA ILE A 400 -6.25 -1.42 2.76
C ILE A 400 -7.01 -1.50 4.09
N ARG A 401 -8.29 -1.10 4.09
CA ARG A 401 -9.14 -1.23 5.26
C ARG A 401 -9.28 -2.69 5.73
N GLU A 402 -9.52 -3.65 4.85
CA GLU A 402 -9.53 -5.08 5.20
C GLU A 402 -8.21 -5.53 5.85
N LEU A 403 -7.08 -5.02 5.36
CA LEU A 403 -5.76 -5.32 5.93
C LEU A 403 -5.62 -4.75 7.35
N TYR A 404 -6.07 -3.52 7.62
CA TYR A 404 -6.10 -2.97 8.99
C TYR A 404 -6.85 -3.90 9.95
N PHE A 405 -7.99 -4.44 9.54
CA PHE A 405 -8.76 -5.35 10.40
C PHE A 405 -8.12 -6.71 10.60
N GLN A 406 -7.40 -7.22 9.58
CA GLN A 406 -6.55 -8.41 9.77
C GLN A 406 -5.45 -8.14 10.81
N TYR A 407 -4.83 -6.95 10.77
CA TYR A 407 -3.85 -6.54 11.77
C TYR A 407 -4.44 -6.48 13.19
N PHE A 408 -5.56 -5.77 13.37
CA PHE A 408 -6.20 -5.65 14.68
C PHE A 408 -6.65 -7.01 15.23
N LEU A 409 -7.13 -7.92 14.38
CA LEU A 409 -7.46 -9.27 14.80
C LEU A 409 -6.22 -10.00 15.37
N VAL A 410 -5.08 -9.93 14.68
CA VAL A 410 -3.82 -10.52 15.15
C VAL A 410 -3.35 -9.87 16.45
N GLU A 411 -3.44 -8.54 16.58
CA GLU A 411 -3.08 -7.85 17.82
C GLU A 411 -4.00 -8.25 18.98
N LEU A 412 -5.31 -8.44 18.75
CA LEU A 412 -6.25 -8.92 19.76
C LEU A 412 -5.88 -10.33 20.24
N GLU A 413 -5.53 -11.24 19.33
CA GLU A 413 -5.09 -12.59 19.68
C GLU A 413 -3.75 -12.57 20.45
N GLN A 414 -2.77 -11.79 19.98
CA GLN A 414 -1.41 -11.79 20.53
C GLN A 414 -1.28 -11.04 21.86
N ARG A 415 -1.79 -9.80 21.96
CA ARG A 415 -1.67 -8.99 23.19
C ARG A 415 -2.52 -9.56 24.33
N ASN A 416 -3.71 -10.03 23.98
CA ASN A 416 -4.73 -10.32 24.98
C ASN A 416 -4.96 -11.81 25.21
N HIS A 417 -4.21 -12.68 24.51
CA HIS A 417 -4.35 -14.15 24.55
C HIS A 417 -5.80 -14.60 24.39
N VAL A 418 -6.59 -13.89 23.59
CA VAL A 418 -7.97 -14.30 23.31
C VAL A 418 -7.91 -15.40 22.27
N ASP A 419 -8.38 -16.59 22.62
CA ASP A 419 -8.65 -17.63 21.63
C ASP A 419 -9.94 -17.23 20.89
N LEU A 420 -9.80 -16.68 19.68
CA LEU A 420 -10.88 -16.28 18.80
C LEU A 420 -10.79 -17.09 17.49
N PRO A 421 -11.35 -18.31 17.45
CA PRO A 421 -11.27 -19.09 16.23
C PRO A 421 -12.01 -18.36 15.09
N ILE A 422 -11.29 -17.94 14.06
CA ILE A 422 -11.84 -17.16 12.92
C ILE A 422 -13.08 -17.83 12.30
N TRP A 423 -13.15 -19.16 12.32
CA TRP A 423 -14.29 -19.92 11.81
C TRP A 423 -15.57 -19.72 12.65
N GLU A 424 -15.46 -19.50 13.97
CA GLU A 424 -16.60 -19.17 14.83
C GLU A 424 -17.15 -17.80 14.50
N VAL A 425 -16.27 -16.80 14.35
CA VAL A 425 -16.65 -15.44 13.94
C VAL A 425 -17.33 -15.48 12.57
N ARG A 426 -16.78 -16.22 11.60
CA ARG A 426 -17.41 -16.38 10.27
C ARG A 426 -18.77 -17.09 10.33
N ASN A 427 -18.95 -18.06 11.23
CA ASN A 427 -20.24 -18.71 11.42
C ASN A 427 -21.25 -17.75 12.06
N ALA A 428 -20.83 -16.93 13.01
CA ALA A 428 -21.67 -15.89 13.60
C ALA A 428 -22.13 -14.87 12.55
N LEU A 429 -21.21 -14.40 11.70
CA LEU A 429 -21.57 -13.51 10.59
C LEU A 429 -22.47 -14.19 9.56
N ARG A 430 -22.31 -15.50 9.32
CA ARG A 430 -23.21 -16.27 8.45
C ARG A 430 -24.64 -16.32 8.98
N ALA A 431 -24.82 -16.46 10.29
CA ALA A 431 -26.15 -16.38 10.90
C ALA A 431 -26.76 -14.99 10.63
N LEU A 432 -25.97 -13.93 10.79
CA LEU A 432 -26.41 -12.56 10.52
C LEU A 432 -26.79 -12.36 9.04
N TYR A 433 -25.93 -12.66 8.05
CA TYR A 433 -26.26 -12.38 6.65
C TYR A 433 -27.28 -13.33 6.01
N ARG A 434 -27.52 -14.51 6.58
CA ARG A 434 -28.52 -15.47 6.06
C ARG A 434 -29.88 -15.42 6.76
N ALA A 435 -29.93 -14.99 8.02
CA ALA A 435 -31.12 -15.07 8.83
C ALA A 435 -31.39 -13.83 9.70
N ASN A 436 -30.58 -12.77 9.57
CA ASN A 436 -30.62 -11.57 10.41
C ASN A 436 -30.44 -11.87 11.92
N ASP A 437 -29.82 -13.00 12.26
CA ASP A 437 -29.55 -13.41 13.64
C ASP A 437 -28.23 -12.83 14.14
N ILE A 438 -28.33 -11.83 15.02
CA ILE A 438 -27.18 -11.09 15.58
C ILE A 438 -26.63 -11.74 16.86
N GLU A 439 -27.36 -12.65 17.49
CA GLU A 439 -27.01 -13.19 18.81
C GLU A 439 -25.65 -13.94 18.82
N PRO A 440 -25.30 -14.71 17.77
CA PRO A 440 -23.97 -15.29 17.65
C PRO A 440 -22.85 -14.24 17.61
N LEU A 441 -23.07 -13.10 16.92
CA LEU A 441 -22.09 -12.02 16.85
C LEU A 441 -21.93 -11.33 18.20
N ARG A 442 -23.05 -11.07 18.91
CA ARG A 442 -23.04 -10.54 20.28
C ARG A 442 -22.26 -11.45 21.22
N SER A 443 -22.44 -12.76 21.11
CA SER A 443 -21.71 -13.75 21.92
C SER A 443 -20.20 -13.73 21.67
N GLN A 444 -19.77 -13.57 20.42
CA GLN A 444 -18.35 -13.43 20.08
C GLN A 444 -17.77 -12.12 20.63
N LEU A 445 -18.49 -11.00 20.50
CA LEU A 445 -18.08 -9.71 21.07
C LEU A 445 -17.95 -9.78 22.60
N GLU A 446 -18.95 -10.36 23.28
CA GLU A 446 -18.94 -10.59 24.72
C GLU A 446 -17.73 -11.43 25.16
N ARG A 447 -17.44 -12.52 24.42
CA ARG A 447 -16.24 -13.35 24.64
C ARG A 447 -14.96 -12.52 24.56
N VAL A 448 -14.80 -11.65 23.55
CA VAL A 448 -13.61 -10.79 23.44
C VAL A 448 -13.49 -9.87 24.66
N LEU A 449 -14.58 -9.17 24.99
CA LEU A 449 -14.59 -8.17 26.06
C LEU A 449 -14.27 -8.78 27.44
N GLN A 450 -14.79 -9.97 27.75
CA GLN A 450 -14.50 -10.67 29.00
C GLN A 450 -13.03 -11.08 29.15
N HIS A 451 -12.30 -11.30 28.05
CA HIS A 451 -10.87 -11.58 28.13
C HIS A 451 -10.06 -10.30 28.33
N LEU A 452 -10.47 -9.20 27.71
CA LEU A 452 -9.84 -7.88 27.87
C LEU A 452 -10.02 -7.32 29.29
N SER A 453 -11.21 -7.46 29.87
CA SER A 453 -11.54 -6.92 31.19
C SER A 453 -10.70 -7.52 32.33
N ASN A 454 -10.15 -8.72 32.13
CA ASN A 454 -9.40 -9.47 33.13
C ASN A 454 -7.91 -9.10 33.22
N ARG A 455 -7.34 -8.43 32.21
CA ARG A 455 -5.91 -8.12 32.15
C ARG A 455 -5.59 -6.64 32.10
N ASP A 456 -6.43 -5.87 31.43
CA ASP A 456 -6.18 -4.46 31.24
C ASP A 456 -7.19 -3.63 32.01
N SER A 457 -6.68 -2.79 32.90
CA SER A 457 -7.36 -1.55 33.29
C SER A 457 -7.40 -0.58 32.10
N MET A 458 -7.81 -1.06 30.92
CA MET A 458 -8.04 -0.27 29.72
C MET A 458 -9.16 0.72 30.03
N ARG A 459 -8.99 1.96 29.59
CA ARG A 459 -10.07 2.96 29.54
C ARG A 459 -11.04 2.55 28.43
N MET A 460 -11.73 1.42 28.61
CA MET A 460 -12.76 0.95 27.69
C MET A 460 -13.84 2.02 27.57
N ASP A 461 -14.21 2.32 26.33
CA ASP A 461 -15.27 3.25 25.96
C ASP A 461 -15.93 2.77 24.65
N GLU A 462 -16.86 3.58 24.12
CA GLU A 462 -17.59 3.28 22.89
C GLU A 462 -16.66 3.15 21.67
N LYS A 463 -15.54 3.88 21.62
CA LYS A 463 -14.58 3.79 20.50
C LYS A 463 -13.88 2.45 20.48
N HIS A 464 -13.40 1.96 21.63
CA HIS A 464 -12.76 0.65 21.72
C HIS A 464 -13.74 -0.47 21.37
N LEU A 465 -14.99 -0.37 21.84
CA LEU A 465 -16.05 -1.31 21.49
C LEU A 465 -16.30 -1.37 19.97
N LYS A 466 -16.31 -0.20 19.33
CA LYS A 466 -16.46 -0.07 17.87
C LYS A 466 -15.31 -0.74 17.11
N VAL A 467 -14.06 -0.53 17.52
CA VAL A 467 -12.90 -1.17 16.88
C VAL A 467 -13.03 -2.70 16.92
N ILE A 468 -13.40 -3.26 18.07
CA ILE A 468 -13.58 -4.71 18.23
C ILE A 468 -14.73 -5.20 17.34
N LEU A 469 -15.91 -4.56 17.42
CA LEU A 469 -17.08 -4.95 16.61
C LEU A 469 -16.75 -4.92 15.12
N VAL A 470 -16.16 -3.82 14.65
CA VAL A 470 -15.83 -3.65 13.24
C VAL A 470 -14.78 -4.70 12.82
N THR A 471 -13.77 -4.96 13.64
CA THR A 471 -12.77 -6.03 13.40
C THR A 471 -13.42 -7.40 13.22
N LEU A 472 -14.44 -7.72 14.02
CA LEU A 472 -15.22 -8.95 13.86
C LEU A 472 -16.05 -8.94 12.57
N LEU A 473 -16.74 -7.83 12.26
CA LEU A 473 -17.58 -7.71 11.06
C LEU A 473 -16.79 -7.84 9.75
N PHE A 474 -15.53 -7.39 9.71
CA PHE A 474 -14.66 -7.48 8.54
C PHE A 474 -14.21 -8.90 8.18
N GLN A 475 -14.58 -9.92 8.96
CA GLN A 475 -14.29 -11.32 8.63
C GLN A 475 -15.14 -11.87 7.46
N THR A 476 -16.06 -11.05 6.93
CA THR A 476 -16.81 -11.30 5.70
C THR A 476 -16.82 -10.06 4.80
N SER A 477 -16.89 -10.25 3.50
CA SER A 477 -16.96 -9.15 2.52
C SER A 477 -18.33 -9.04 1.85
N VAL A 478 -19.35 -9.77 2.36
CA VAL A 478 -20.70 -9.78 1.77
C VAL A 478 -21.43 -8.44 1.91
N TRP A 479 -21.08 -7.63 2.90
CA TRP A 479 -21.59 -6.27 3.05
C TRP A 479 -20.52 -5.25 2.66
N ARG A 480 -20.98 -4.08 2.22
CA ARG A 480 -20.19 -2.84 2.27
C ARG A 480 -20.35 -2.24 3.67
N LEU A 481 -19.30 -2.34 4.48
CA LEU A 481 -19.26 -1.80 5.84
C LEU A 481 -18.80 -0.34 5.85
N GLN A 482 -19.59 0.53 6.48
CA GLN A 482 -19.26 1.91 6.81
C GLN A 482 -19.29 2.12 8.31
N SER A 483 -18.21 2.66 8.88
CA SER A 483 -18.12 3.11 10.28
C SER A 483 -18.33 4.63 10.29
N GLU A 484 -19.22 5.13 11.14
CA GLU A 484 -19.60 6.55 11.25
C GLU A 484 -19.89 7.26 9.91
N PRO A 485 -20.67 6.67 8.98
CA PRO A 485 -21.02 7.37 7.75
C PRO A 485 -21.81 8.64 8.08
N GLU A 486 -21.48 9.76 7.43
CA GLU A 486 -22.30 10.96 7.54
C GLU A 486 -23.63 10.75 6.79
N VAL A 487 -24.74 10.81 7.51
CA VAL A 487 -26.10 10.80 6.97
C VAL A 487 -26.82 12.02 7.51
N ASN A 488 -27.01 13.04 6.66
CA ASN A 488 -27.68 14.28 7.02
C ASN A 488 -27.14 14.91 8.34
N ARG A 489 -25.79 15.04 8.43
CA ARG A 489 -25.04 15.54 9.60
C ARG A 489 -25.17 14.71 10.87
N ARG A 490 -25.62 13.47 10.75
CA ARG A 490 -25.64 12.46 11.82
C ARG A 490 -24.70 11.31 11.45
N TYR A 491 -24.25 10.56 12.46
CA TYR A 491 -23.17 9.58 12.30
C TYR A 491 -23.55 8.29 13.05
N PRO A 492 -24.36 7.39 12.47
CA PRO A 492 -24.60 6.07 13.06
C PRO A 492 -23.27 5.30 13.18
N ASP A 493 -23.09 4.50 14.22
CA ASP A 493 -21.79 3.86 14.46
C ASP A 493 -21.36 2.90 13.34
N VAL A 494 -22.24 1.99 12.92
CA VAL A 494 -21.96 1.04 11.84
C VAL A 494 -23.16 0.87 10.92
N LEU A 495 -22.91 0.90 9.61
CA LEU A 495 -23.89 0.62 8.57
C LEU A 495 -23.37 -0.46 7.62
N LEU A 496 -24.15 -1.53 7.46
CA LEU A 496 -23.87 -2.69 6.61
C LEU A 496 -24.85 -2.71 5.43
N TRP A 497 -24.33 -2.40 4.25
CA TRP A 497 -25.09 -2.40 3.00
C TRP A 497 -24.88 -3.68 2.22
N GLU A 498 -25.91 -4.16 1.55
CA GLU A 498 -25.80 -5.31 0.66
C GLU A 498 -24.79 -5.02 -0.48
N ARG A 499 -23.88 -5.97 -0.73
CA ARG A 499 -22.90 -5.88 -1.83
C ARG A 499 -23.33 -6.78 -2.98
N SER A 500 -23.43 -6.24 -4.18
CA SER A 500 -23.59 -7.05 -5.40
C SER A 500 -22.42 -8.03 -5.57
N PRO A 501 -22.63 -9.27 -6.04
CA PRO A 501 -23.91 -9.87 -6.47
C PRO A 501 -24.62 -10.68 -5.36
N PHE A 502 -24.34 -10.43 -4.07
CA PHE A 502 -24.95 -11.21 -3.00
C PHE A 502 -26.41 -10.81 -2.76
N GLU A 503 -27.25 -11.81 -2.53
CA GLU A 503 -28.60 -11.62 -1.99
C GLU A 503 -28.58 -11.96 -0.50
N LEU A 504 -28.72 -10.94 0.34
CA LEU A 504 -28.65 -11.08 1.79
C LEU A 504 -30.04 -11.01 2.43
N ALA A 505 -30.14 -11.56 3.64
CA ALA A 505 -31.37 -11.53 4.41
C ALA A 505 -31.77 -10.10 4.82
N GLY A 506 -30.78 -9.21 5.00
CA GLY A 506 -31.02 -7.84 5.40
C GLY A 506 -29.77 -6.96 5.35
N GLN A 507 -30.03 -5.67 5.52
CA GLN A 507 -29.04 -4.62 5.77
C GLN A 507 -29.10 -4.27 7.25
N HIS A 508 -28.02 -3.73 7.82
CA HIS A 508 -27.95 -3.51 9.27
C HIS A 508 -27.42 -2.13 9.62
N LEU A 509 -28.13 -1.43 10.50
CA LEU A 509 -27.63 -0.27 11.25
C LEU A 509 -27.35 -0.75 12.68
N ILE A 510 -26.14 -0.55 13.19
CA ILE A 510 -25.76 -0.91 14.56
C ILE A 510 -25.30 0.35 15.26
N GLU A 511 -25.95 0.70 16.37
CA GLU A 511 -25.54 1.76 17.29
C GLU A 511 -24.93 1.14 18.55
N LEU A 512 -23.82 1.68 19.02
CA LEU A 512 -23.07 1.22 20.17
C LEU A 512 -23.28 2.15 21.36
N LYS A 513 -23.37 1.55 22.55
CA LYS A 513 -23.37 2.28 23.81
C LYS A 513 -22.49 1.61 24.85
N TYR A 514 -21.79 2.42 25.63
CA TYR A 514 -20.96 1.96 26.73
C TYR A 514 -21.43 2.57 28.05
N ALA A 515 -21.84 1.72 28.98
CA ALA A 515 -22.20 2.11 30.33
C ALA A 515 -21.02 1.85 31.27
N LYS A 516 -20.58 2.87 32.02
CA LYS A 516 -19.50 2.65 33.00
C LYS A 516 -20.03 1.79 34.13
N LYS A 517 -19.31 0.72 34.51
CA LYS A 517 -19.71 -0.18 35.61
C LYS A 517 -20.08 0.55 36.92
N GLN A 518 -19.42 1.67 37.21
CA GLN A 518 -19.68 2.48 38.41
C GLN A 518 -21.05 3.15 38.42
N GLU A 519 -21.68 3.34 37.25
CA GLU A 519 -23.00 3.95 37.10
C GLU A 519 -24.15 2.92 37.31
N GLY A 520 -23.81 1.63 37.37
CA GLY A 520 -24.73 0.53 37.62
C GLY A 520 -25.90 0.46 36.63
N GLU A 521 -27.01 -0.16 37.07
CA GLU A 521 -28.22 -0.33 36.25
C GLU A 521 -28.86 1.01 35.83
N ALA A 522 -28.67 2.09 36.60
CA ALA A 522 -29.17 3.40 36.23
C ALA A 522 -28.41 3.98 35.01
N GLY A 523 -27.08 3.87 34.99
CA GLY A 523 -26.27 4.23 33.82
C GLY A 523 -26.58 3.33 32.62
N TRP A 524 -26.75 2.03 32.85
CA TRP A 524 -27.17 1.07 31.83
C TRP A 524 -28.49 1.48 31.17
N ALA A 525 -29.52 1.76 31.98
CA ALA A 525 -30.83 2.18 31.48
C ALA A 525 -30.78 3.53 30.76
N ALA A 526 -29.99 4.50 31.25
CA ALA A 526 -29.82 5.79 30.60
C ALA A 526 -29.16 5.65 29.23
N LYS A 527 -28.08 4.86 29.13
CA LYS A 527 -27.39 4.57 27.87
C LYS A 527 -28.25 3.79 26.90
N ARG A 528 -29.06 2.86 27.40
CA ARG A 528 -30.08 2.16 26.61
C ARG A 528 -31.04 3.15 25.95
N GLN A 529 -31.62 4.05 26.74
CA GLN A 529 -32.58 5.03 26.24
C GLN A 529 -31.94 5.97 25.21
N GLU A 530 -30.73 6.45 25.48
CA GLU A 530 -29.95 7.31 24.57
C GLU A 530 -29.75 6.63 23.20
N GLY A 531 -29.33 5.35 23.18
CA GLY A 531 -29.13 4.60 21.94
C GLY A 531 -30.42 4.35 21.16
N LEU A 532 -31.53 4.05 21.85
CA LEU A 532 -32.84 3.88 21.21
C LEU A 532 -33.31 5.18 20.55
N GLU A 533 -33.12 6.32 21.20
CA GLU A 533 -33.46 7.64 20.66
C GLU A 533 -32.62 7.98 19.43
N GLN A 534 -31.32 7.67 19.45
CA GLN A 534 -30.45 7.87 18.29
C GLN A 534 -30.87 7.02 17.10
N ILE A 535 -31.13 5.72 17.30
CA ILE A 535 -31.61 4.83 16.23
C ILE A 535 -32.92 5.34 15.64
N ALA A 536 -33.89 5.71 16.50
CA ALA A 536 -35.18 6.25 16.04
C ALA A 536 -34.97 7.50 15.17
N ALA A 537 -34.07 8.37 15.58
CA ALA A 537 -33.75 9.58 14.83
C ALA A 537 -33.01 9.28 13.51
N TYR A 538 -32.10 8.31 13.45
CA TYR A 538 -31.50 7.89 12.17
C TYR A 538 -32.53 7.29 11.22
N ARG A 539 -33.44 6.44 11.71
CA ARG A 539 -34.50 5.82 10.90
C ARG A 539 -35.48 6.84 10.30
N SER A 540 -35.61 8.02 10.92
CA SER A 540 -36.40 9.12 10.37
C SER A 540 -35.72 9.86 9.21
N LEU A 541 -34.44 9.60 8.94
CA LEU A 541 -33.72 10.21 7.82
C LEU A 541 -34.16 9.55 6.51
N PRO A 542 -34.46 10.31 5.44
CA PRO A 542 -34.90 9.76 4.16
C PRO A 542 -33.97 8.68 3.59
N GLU A 543 -32.66 8.87 3.74
CA GLU A 543 -31.63 7.96 3.23
C GLU A 543 -31.68 6.60 3.91
N ILE A 544 -31.88 6.56 5.22
CA ILE A 544 -32.00 5.33 6.01
C ILE A 544 -33.38 4.70 5.83
N ALA A 545 -34.44 5.51 5.81
CA ALA A 545 -35.81 5.04 5.59
C ALA A 545 -36.00 4.37 4.21
N ALA A 546 -35.20 4.78 3.21
CA ALA A 546 -35.20 4.18 1.88
C ALA A 546 -34.47 2.83 1.81
N MET A 547 -33.72 2.42 2.84
CA MET A 547 -32.98 1.16 2.84
C MET A 547 -33.94 -0.04 2.94
N ALA A 548 -33.99 -0.85 1.89
CA ALA A 548 -34.76 -2.08 1.90
C ALA A 548 -34.18 -3.11 2.89
N LYS A 549 -35.07 -3.86 3.57
CA LYS A 549 -34.71 -4.92 4.53
C LYS A 549 -33.76 -4.45 5.66
N LEU A 550 -33.89 -3.20 6.13
CA LEU A 550 -33.04 -2.66 7.18
C LEU A 550 -33.46 -3.17 8.57
N HIS A 551 -32.52 -3.79 9.27
CA HIS A 551 -32.60 -4.10 10.70
C HIS A 551 -31.74 -3.09 11.47
N SER A 552 -32.27 -2.55 12.58
CA SER A 552 -31.55 -1.60 13.42
C SER A 552 -31.31 -2.20 14.80
N TRP A 553 -30.06 -2.15 15.25
CA TRP A 553 -29.62 -2.83 16.48
C TRP A 553 -28.97 -1.82 17.42
N LEU A 554 -29.38 -1.85 18.68
CA LEU A 554 -28.63 -1.24 19.76
C LEU A 554 -27.75 -2.31 20.41
N MET A 555 -26.43 -2.08 20.46
CA MET A 555 -25.45 -2.88 21.19
C MET A 555 -24.95 -2.12 22.40
N LEU A 556 -25.35 -2.55 23.60
CA LEU A 556 -24.97 -1.92 24.87
C LEU A 556 -24.00 -2.82 25.64
N SER A 557 -22.91 -2.25 26.16
CA SER A 557 -21.93 -2.99 26.96
C SER A 557 -21.40 -2.19 28.15
N ASP A 558 -20.92 -2.89 29.18
CA ASP A 558 -20.15 -2.33 30.31
C ASP A 558 -18.69 -2.82 30.32
N GLY A 559 -18.24 -3.41 29.22
CA GLY A 559 -16.91 -4.02 29.07
C GLY A 559 -16.84 -5.50 29.46
N GLU A 560 -17.93 -6.10 29.94
CA GLU A 560 -18.02 -7.56 30.18
C GLU A 560 -19.32 -8.17 29.67
N ARG A 561 -20.45 -7.49 29.92
CA ARG A 561 -21.77 -7.88 29.41
C ARG A 561 -22.03 -7.16 28.11
N VAL A 562 -22.67 -7.82 27.16
CA VAL A 562 -23.22 -7.20 25.94
C VAL A 562 -24.73 -7.45 25.87
N GLU A 563 -25.54 -6.45 25.55
CA GLU A 563 -26.97 -6.61 25.24
C GLU A 563 -27.23 -6.12 23.83
N VAL A 564 -27.98 -6.91 23.04
CA VAL A 564 -28.46 -6.54 21.71
C VAL A 564 -29.97 -6.34 21.74
N ILE A 565 -30.45 -5.25 21.15
CA ILE A 565 -31.88 -4.93 21.05
C ILE A 565 -32.20 -4.57 19.61
N GLU A 566 -33.15 -5.28 19.02
CA GLU A 566 -33.69 -4.92 17.71
C GLU A 566 -34.73 -3.79 17.83
N VAL A 567 -34.60 -2.78 16.98
CA VAL A 567 -35.55 -1.66 16.91
C VAL A 567 -36.36 -1.80 15.63
N MET A 568 -37.58 -2.33 15.77
CA MET A 568 -38.44 -2.69 14.64
C MET A 568 -39.27 -1.50 14.09
N GLU A 569 -39.68 -0.54 14.93
CA GLU A 569 -40.47 0.64 14.52
C GLU A 569 -40.11 1.90 15.34
N VAL A 570 -40.27 3.08 14.73
CA VAL A 570 -40.21 4.38 15.43
C VAL A 570 -41.51 4.50 16.22
N ALA A 571 -41.43 4.59 17.56
CA ALA A 571 -42.58 4.80 18.42
C ALA A 571 -43.26 6.16 18.18
#